data_AF-A0A7V0R552-F1
#
_entry.id   AF-A0A7V0R552-F1
#
_cell.length_a   1.000
_cell.length_b   1.000
_cell.length_c   1.000
_cell.angle_alpha   90.00
_cell.angle_beta   90.00
_cell.angle_gamma   90.00
#
_symmetry.space_group_name_H-M   'P 1'
#
loop_
_entity.id
_entity.type
_entity.pdbx_description
1 polymer ?
#
loop_
_entity_poly.entity_id
_entity_poly.type
_entity_poly.pdbx_seq_one_letter_code
_entity_poly.pdbx_strand_id
1 'polypeptide(L)' 'QGIGISGDDMKELMKVDPAEWKAEIPDIEQHFAAFGSRLPERLKKQLEEFKKRLG' A
#
# COMPACT_ATOMS: atom_id res chain seq x y z
N GLN A 1 31.05 -3.24 -8.80
CA GLN A 1 30.49 -1.99 -9.38
C GLN A 1 28.99 -1.99 -9.09
N GLY A 2 28.42 -0.84 -8.69
CA GLY A 2 27.02 -0.72 -8.27
C GLY A 2 26.06 -0.42 -9.43
N ILE A 3 24.78 -0.21 -9.11
CA ILE A 3 23.67 -0.12 -10.09
C ILE A 3 23.60 1.25 -10.82
N GLY A 4 24.53 2.18 -10.63
CA GLY A 4 24.56 3.45 -11.39
C GLY A 4 23.35 4.38 -11.19
N ILE A 5 22.47 4.09 -10.23
CA ILE A 5 21.30 4.90 -9.87
C ILE A 5 21.77 6.10 -9.03
N SER A 6 21.26 7.29 -9.33
CA SER A 6 21.61 8.48 -8.56
C SER A 6 21.01 8.45 -7.15
N GLY A 7 21.59 9.22 -6.23
CA GLY A 7 21.05 9.34 -4.88
C GLY A 7 19.64 9.94 -4.85
N ASP A 8 19.31 10.80 -5.81
CA ASP A 8 17.99 11.45 -5.87
C ASP A 8 16.93 10.53 -6.45
N ASP A 9 17.26 9.75 -7.48
CA ASP A 9 16.37 8.69 -7.97
C ASP A 9 16.07 7.68 -6.86
N MET A 10 17.06 7.33 -6.05
CA MET A 10 16.86 6.42 -4.92
C MET A 10 15.92 7.01 -3.87
N LYS A 11 16.03 8.31 -3.57
CA LYS A 11 15.11 8.97 -2.64
C LYS A 11 13.68 8.96 -3.16
N GLU A 12 13.48 9.22 -4.46
CA GLU A 12 12.16 9.22 -5.05
C GLU A 12 11.54 7.82 -5.06
N LEU A 13 12.29 6.78 -5.46
CA LEU A 13 11.83 5.39 -5.44
C LEU A 13 11.42 4.90 -4.04
N MET A 14 12.03 5.45 -2.99
CA MET A 14 11.76 5.09 -1.60
C MET A 14 10.76 6.04 -0.92
N LYS A 15 10.26 7.05 -1.63
CA LYS A 15 9.27 7.98 -1.11
C LYS A 15 7.95 7.25 -0.91
N VAL A 16 7.31 7.52 0.23
CA VAL A 16 5.97 7.03 0.55
C VAL A 16 5.07 8.24 0.73
N ASP A 17 4.15 8.47 -0.21
CA ASP A 17 3.17 9.55 -0.13
C ASP A 17 1.84 9.04 0.48
N PRO A 18 1.46 9.47 1.69
CA PRO A 18 0.23 8.99 2.32
C PRO A 18 -1.04 9.32 1.54
N ALA A 19 -1.06 10.42 0.77
CA ALA A 19 -2.24 10.80 0.00
C ALA A 19 -2.43 9.89 -1.22
N GLU A 20 -1.35 9.53 -1.91
CA GLU A 20 -1.38 8.55 -3.00
C GLU A 20 -1.83 7.18 -2.48
N TRP A 21 -1.24 6.72 -1.37
CA TRP A 21 -1.64 5.44 -0.76
C TRP A 21 -3.10 5.42 -0.26
N LYS A 22 -3.65 6.56 0.16
CA LYS A 22 -5.09 6.67 0.48
C LYS A 22 -5.97 6.51 -0.75
N ALA A 23 -5.54 7.06 -1.89
CA ALA A 23 -6.28 6.95 -3.15
C ALA A 23 -6.34 5.50 -3.67
N GLU A 24 -5.36 4.66 -3.31
CA GLU A 24 -5.31 3.23 -3.66
C GLU A 24 -6.20 2.33 -2.78
N ILE A 25 -6.66 2.81 -1.63
CA ILE A 25 -7.48 2.01 -0.69
C ILE A 25 -8.73 1.40 -1.34
N PRO A 26 -9.53 2.15 -2.13
CA PRO A 26 -10.73 1.60 -2.78
C PRO A 26 -10.40 0.43 -3.72
N ASP A 27 -9.28 0.48 -4.43
CA ASP A 27 -8.85 -0.58 -5.35
C ASP A 27 -8.44 -1.85 -4.58
N ILE A 28 -7.78 -1.69 -3.43
CA ILE A 28 -7.48 -2.81 -2.52
C ILE A 28 -8.77 -3.43 -1.99
N GLU A 29 -9.75 -2.63 -1.58
CA GLU A 29 -11.06 -3.11 -1.11
C GLU A 29 -11.81 -3.86 -2.22
N GLN A 30 -11.81 -3.32 -3.44
CA GLN A 30 -12.39 -3.99 -4.60
C GLN A 30 -11.72 -5.33 -4.89
N HIS A 31 -10.38 -5.38 -4.83
CA HIS A 31 -9.64 -6.62 -4.98
C HIS A 31 -10.00 -7.63 -3.87
N PHE A 32 -10.12 -7.18 -2.63
CA PHE A 32 -10.49 -8.02 -1.48
C PHE A 32 -11.91 -8.55 -1.59
N ALA A 33 -12.84 -7.77 -2.16
CA ALA A 33 -14.22 -8.20 -2.38
C ALA A 33 -14.32 -9.44 -3.28
N ALA A 34 -13.40 -9.63 -4.24
CA ALA A 34 -13.37 -10.80 -5.12
C ALA A 34 -13.20 -12.13 -4.36
N PHE A 35 -12.67 -12.10 -3.14
CA PHE A 35 -12.49 -13.30 -2.30
C PHE A 35 -13.68 -13.60 -1.40
N GLY A 36 -14.60 -12.65 -1.22
CA GLY A 36 -15.82 -12.80 -0.43
C GLY A 36 -15.57 -13.43 0.95
N SER A 37 -16.25 -14.55 1.23
CA SER A 37 -16.14 -15.28 2.50
C SER A 37 -14.79 -15.99 2.72
N ARG A 38 -13.98 -16.17 1.67
CA ARG A 38 -12.67 -16.82 1.77
C ARG A 38 -11.56 -15.86 2.19
N LEU A 39 -11.84 -14.55 2.27
CA LEU A 39 -10.86 -13.57 2.70
C LEU A 39 -10.56 -13.75 4.20
N PRO A 40 -9.32 -14.06 4.60
CA PRO A 40 -8.96 -14.20 6.00
C PRO A 40 -9.22 -12.91 6.78
N GLU A 41 -9.82 -13.05 7.96
CA GLU A 41 -10.17 -11.90 8.83
C GLU A 41 -8.94 -11.06 9.20
N ARG A 42 -7.78 -11.70 9.33
CA ARG A 42 -6.51 -11.01 9.59
C ARG A 42 -6.17 -9.99 8.49
N LEU A 43 -6.44 -10.29 7.21
CA LEU A 43 -6.15 -9.36 6.11
C LEU A 43 -7.06 -8.12 6.16
N LYS A 44 -8.34 -8.30 6.50
CA LYS A 44 -9.25 -7.17 6.73
C LYS A 44 -8.74 -6.29 7.86
N LYS A 45 -8.35 -6.89 8.98
CA LYS A 45 -7.78 -6.16 10.12
C LYS A 45 -6.51 -5.39 9.74
N GLN A 46 -5.62 -5.98 8.94
CA GLN A 46 -4.41 -5.29 8.48
C GLN A 46 -4.73 -4.11 7.55
N LEU A 47 -5.77 -4.21 6.70
CA LEU A 47 -6.22 -3.10 5.88
C LEU A 47 -6.77 -1.95 6.74
N GLU A 48 -7.54 -2.25 7.78
CA GLU A 48 -8.01 -1.25 8.73
C GLU A 48 -6.87 -0.58 9.52
N GLU A 49 -5.89 -1.34 9.98
CA GLU A 49 -4.68 -0.80 10.61
C GLU A 49 -3.84 0.04 9.63
N PHE A 50 -3.82 -0.33 8.36
CA PHE A 50 -3.16 0.44 7.32
C PHE A 50 -3.84 1.80 7.11
N LYS A 51 -5.17 1.83 6.92
CA LYS A 51 -5.94 3.08 6.82
C LYS A 51 -5.67 4.02 8.00
N LYS A 52 -5.65 3.50 9.24
CA LYS A 52 -5.34 4.28 10.45
C LYS A 52 -3.94 4.90 10.43
N ARG A 53 -2.94 4.21 9.88
CA ARG A 53 -1.56 4.74 9.78
C ARG A 53 -1.43 5.84 8.74
N LEU A 54 -2.29 5.85 7.73
CA LEU A 54 -2.30 6.91 6.72
C LEU A 54 -2.98 8.21 7.23
N GLY A 55 -3.70 8.15 8.35
CA GLY A 55 -4.36 9.29 9.01
C GLY A 55 -5.82 9.41 8.62
#